data_AF-A0A819GPU4-F1
#
_entry.id   AF-A0A819GPU4-F1
#
_cell.length_a   1.000
_cell.length_b   1.000
_cell.length_c   1.000
_cell.angle_alpha   90.00
_cell.angle_beta   90.00
_cell.angle_gamma   90.00
#
_symmetry.space_group_name_H-M   'P 1'
#
loop_
_entity.id
_entity.type
_entity.pdbx_description
1 polymer ?
#
loop_
_entity_poly.entity_id
_entity_poly.type
_entity_poly.pdbx_seq_one_letter_code
_entity_poly.pdbx_strand_id
1 'polypeptide(L)'
;MIIITVLGLITKRLLLQSIHNELCDKYKREDLIFYKINSICNLLDLQDFNILTFSAACWFLLILIIFSKRITFLKNKLNGYVAPVVPVDFFIHVKRKFTAVIFAIIADELLRIVNQVINGTSVKVDGVIVVYLLQIVEVFVIGVRYYPILSAIYMDSILSLVCATFYAWFDFSFTTVNHSLCQSDFYSSDNDFNATNGSYIKRLFQYYGTGQNLIIIQLLMDIPRYICWSYVVMKLYQYFQSCILIVPLLDGLQTTLQALIDAVSSVGQDGSKQSEVLFPNLIRSFVTAILTACVRTVIQILVILANIRRNLFQIFSGDDSKILKRNKEKYIDCGIGNVHFVDFIIGYLIWGYVLITLFT
;
A
#
# COMPACT_ATOMS: atom_id res chain seq x y z
N MET A 1 -13.26 8.59 14.34
CA MET A 1 -12.01 8.44 13.56
C MET A 1 -10.90 9.34 14.07
N ILE A 2 -10.97 10.67 13.97
CA ILE A 2 -9.89 11.58 14.42
C ILE A 2 -9.37 11.25 15.82
N ILE A 3 -10.26 11.04 16.80
CA ILE A 3 -9.85 10.69 18.17
C ILE A 3 -9.07 9.37 18.23
N ILE A 4 -9.54 8.31 17.55
CA ILE A 4 -8.82 7.03 17.52
C ILE A 4 -7.51 7.16 16.74
N THR A 5 -7.49 7.89 15.63
CA THR A 5 -6.26 8.16 14.87
C THR A 5 -5.24 8.88 15.75
N VAL A 6 -5.65 9.90 16.49
CA VAL A 6 -4.79 10.64 17.42
C VAL A 6 -4.31 9.73 18.55
N LEU A 7 -5.21 8.96 19.18
CA LEU A 7 -4.85 7.99 20.22
C LEU A 7 -3.87 6.95 19.68
N GLY A 8 -4.13 6.39 18.50
CA GLY A 8 -3.27 5.43 17.82
C GLY A 8 -1.89 6.00 17.50
N LEU A 9 -1.80 7.23 16.99
CA LEU A 9 -0.54 7.93 16.74
C LEU A 9 0.23 8.22 18.04
N ILE A 10 -0.46 8.60 19.12
CA ILE A 10 0.15 8.80 20.44
C ILE A 10 0.70 7.48 20.97
N THR A 11 -0.09 6.41 20.94
CA THR A 11 0.34 5.07 21.36
C THR A 11 1.52 4.60 20.53
N LYS A 12 1.48 4.77 19.20
CA LYS A 12 2.59 4.44 18.29
C LYS A 12 3.84 5.21 18.63
N ARG A 13 3.74 6.53 18.86
CA ARG A 13 4.87 7.36 19.26
C ARG A 13 5.53 6.88 20.55
N LEU A 14 4.73 6.58 21.58
CA LEU A 14 5.25 6.11 22.87
C LEU A 14 6.01 4.79 22.71
N LEU A 15 5.47 3.86 21.93
CA LEU A 15 6.09 2.57 21.66
C LEU A 15 7.37 2.72 20.83
N LEU A 16 7.32 3.46 19.72
CA LEU A 16 8.47 3.73 18.88
C LEU A 16 9.58 4.45 19.65
N GLN A 17 9.24 5.37 20.54
CA GLN A 17 10.23 6.05 21.36
C GLN A 17 10.94 5.09 22.31
N SER A 18 10.23 4.12 22.90
CA SER A 18 10.83 3.07 23.72
C SER A 18 11.81 2.22 22.90
N ILE A 19 11.39 1.73 21.73
CA ILE A 19 12.22 0.92 20.83
C ILE A 19 13.43 1.71 20.34
N HIS A 20 13.22 2.96 19.93
CA HIS A 20 14.28 3.83 19.43
C HIS A 20 15.34 4.11 20.49
N ASN A 21 14.94 4.36 21.74
CA ASN A 21 15.88 4.57 22.84
C ASN A 21 16.72 3.31 23.09
N GLU A 22 16.09 2.13 23.12
CA GLU A 22 16.80 0.85 23.28
C GLU A 22 17.85 0.64 22.17
N LEU A 23 17.47 0.91 20.92
CA LEU A 23 18.37 0.77 19.77
C LEU A 23 19.49 1.81 19.75
N CYS A 24 19.21 3.04 20.18
CA CYS A 24 20.23 4.07 20.34
C CYS A 24 21.26 3.69 21.40
N ASP A 25 20.82 3.09 22.51
CA ASP A 25 21.72 2.63 23.57
C ASP A 25 22.55 1.42 23.12
N LYS A 26 22.00 0.53 22.29
CA LYS A 26 22.76 -0.55 21.64
C LYS A 26 23.76 0.00 20.63
N TYR A 27 23.36 0.97 19.82
CA TYR A 27 24.24 1.62 18.84
C TYR A 27 25.44 2.31 19.50
N LYS A 28 25.24 3.01 20.62
CA LYS A 28 26.32 3.64 21.40
C LYS A 28 27.30 2.63 22.01
N ARG A 29 26.84 1.41 22.29
CA ARG A 29 27.64 0.31 22.84
C ARG A 29 28.29 -0.57 21.77
N GLU A 30 28.05 -0.28 20.50
CA GLU A 30 28.46 -1.13 19.37
C GLU A 30 27.90 -2.57 19.43
N ASP A 31 26.81 -2.76 20.17
CA ASP A 31 26.10 -4.03 20.27
C ASP A 31 25.26 -4.29 19.00
N LEU A 32 24.81 -5.54 18.84
CA LEU A 32 23.90 -5.90 17.75
C LEU A 32 22.58 -5.09 17.84
N ILE A 33 22.29 -4.36 16.76
CA ILE A 33 21.18 -3.40 16.67
C ILE A 33 19.91 -4.11 16.18
N PHE A 34 19.24 -4.81 17.09
CA PHE A 34 17.90 -5.35 16.87
C PHE A 34 17.05 -5.16 18.13
N TYR A 35 15.74 -5.08 17.97
CA TYR A 35 14.81 -5.05 19.11
C TYR A 35 14.14 -6.40 19.24
N LYS A 36 13.84 -6.79 20.48
CA LYS A 36 13.09 -8.01 20.74
C LYS A 36 11.61 -7.73 20.53
N ILE A 37 10.95 -8.51 19.68
CA ILE A 37 9.50 -8.38 19.47
C ILE A 37 8.77 -8.62 20.81
N ASN A 38 7.79 -7.77 21.11
CA ASN A 38 6.98 -7.92 22.31
C ASN A 38 6.13 -9.20 22.20
N SER A 39 5.94 -9.95 23.29
CA SER A 39 5.20 -11.23 23.26
C SER A 39 3.76 -11.07 22.75
N ILE A 40 3.17 -9.88 22.92
CA ILE A 40 1.86 -9.51 22.36
C ILE A 40 1.84 -9.64 20.84
N CYS A 41 2.96 -9.39 20.15
CA CYS A 41 3.02 -9.51 18.70
C CYS A 41 3.02 -10.95 18.20
N ASN A 42 3.48 -11.90 19.01
CA ASN A 42 3.34 -13.31 18.68
C ASN A 42 1.86 -13.76 18.75
N LEU A 43 1.03 -13.07 19.55
CA LEU A 43 -0.42 -13.27 19.57
C LEU A 43 -1.15 -12.51 18.45
N LEU A 44 -0.51 -11.48 17.88
CA LEU A 44 -1.05 -10.62 16.83
C LEU A 44 -0.45 -10.95 15.45
N ASP A 45 0.19 -12.12 15.30
CA ASP A 45 0.83 -12.49 14.04
C ASP A 45 -0.18 -12.39 12.89
N LEU A 46 0.28 -11.92 11.73
CA LEU A 46 -0.57 -11.50 10.62
C LEU A 46 -1.47 -12.63 10.10
N GLN A 47 -1.02 -13.88 10.21
CA GLN A 47 -1.82 -15.06 9.86
C GLN A 47 -3.03 -15.21 10.79
N ASP A 48 -2.87 -15.01 12.09
CA ASP A 48 -3.95 -15.11 13.07
C ASP A 48 -4.91 -13.93 12.98
N PHE A 49 -4.41 -12.74 12.62
CA PHE A 49 -5.25 -11.57 12.34
C PHE A 49 -6.24 -11.81 11.20
N ASN A 50 -5.75 -12.39 10.10
CA ASN A 50 -6.59 -12.70 8.95
C ASN A 50 -7.68 -13.72 9.35
N ILE A 51 -7.35 -14.72 10.18
CA ILE A 51 -8.32 -15.72 10.66
C ILE A 51 -9.44 -15.07 11.50
N LEU A 52 -9.09 -14.18 12.42
CA LEU A 52 -10.06 -13.51 13.30
C LEU A 52 -10.96 -12.56 12.51
N THR A 53 -10.39 -11.69 11.69
CA THR A 53 -11.14 -10.70 10.90
C THR A 53 -11.98 -11.34 9.81
N PHE A 54 -11.49 -12.42 9.19
CA PHE A 54 -12.25 -13.25 8.25
C PHE A 54 -13.45 -13.90 8.94
N SER A 55 -13.25 -14.51 10.11
CA SER A 55 -14.34 -15.13 10.87
C SER A 55 -15.40 -14.10 11.22
N ALA A 56 -15.00 -12.92 11.69
CA ALA A 56 -15.90 -11.81 11.99
C ALA A 56 -16.64 -11.32 10.73
N ALA A 57 -15.96 -11.20 9.58
CA ALA A 57 -16.58 -10.85 8.31
C ALA A 57 -17.62 -11.88 7.85
N CYS A 58 -17.30 -13.17 7.93
CA CYS A 58 -18.22 -14.25 7.61
C CYS A 58 -19.47 -14.23 8.50
N TRP A 59 -19.29 -14.03 9.81
CA TRP A 59 -20.41 -13.83 10.74
C TRP A 59 -21.26 -12.62 10.35
N PHE A 60 -20.63 -11.50 10.02
CA PHE A 60 -21.35 -10.29 9.64
C PHE A 60 -22.08 -10.47 8.30
N LEU A 61 -21.49 -11.20 7.34
CA LEU A 61 -22.13 -11.58 6.10
C LEU A 61 -23.38 -12.43 6.31
N LEU A 62 -23.31 -13.44 7.19
CA LEU A 62 -24.47 -14.24 7.57
C LEU A 62 -25.58 -13.39 8.17
N ILE A 63 -25.23 -12.45 9.04
CA ILE A 63 -26.16 -11.47 9.61
C ILE A 63 -26.84 -10.66 8.49
N LEU A 64 -26.07 -10.10 7.56
CA LEU A 64 -26.60 -9.33 6.42
C LEU A 64 -27.50 -10.18 5.52
N ILE A 65 -27.15 -11.43 5.26
CA ILE A 65 -27.98 -12.37 4.48
C ILE A 65 -29.31 -12.61 5.19
N ILE A 66 -29.31 -12.90 6.49
CA ILE A 66 -30.53 -13.10 7.29
C ILE A 66 -31.40 -11.84 7.28
N PHE A 67 -30.80 -10.65 7.45
CA PHE A 67 -31.52 -9.38 7.41
C PHE A 67 -32.10 -9.08 6.03
N SER A 68 -31.33 -9.30 4.96
CA SER A 68 -31.78 -9.12 3.59
C SER A 68 -33.00 -9.99 3.30
N LYS A 69 -32.97 -11.26 3.73
CA LYS A 69 -34.07 -12.19 3.56
C LYS A 69 -35.32 -11.74 4.30
N ARG A 70 -35.18 -11.22 5.53
CA ARG A 70 -36.33 -10.69 6.29
C ARG A 70 -36.97 -9.52 5.57
N ILE A 71 -36.18 -8.57 5.07
CA ILE A 71 -36.67 -7.39 4.34
C ILE A 71 -37.35 -7.83 3.03
N THR A 72 -36.74 -8.74 2.27
CA THR A 72 -37.29 -9.24 1.00
C THR A 72 -38.56 -10.05 1.22
N PHE A 73 -38.63 -10.91 2.25
CA PHE A 73 -39.83 -11.65 2.62
C PHE A 73 -40.99 -10.72 3.00
N LEU A 74 -40.70 -9.62 3.69
CA LEU A 74 -41.68 -8.58 4.00
C LEU A 74 -42.17 -7.85 2.75
N LYS A 75 -41.32 -7.68 1.73
CA LYS A 75 -41.65 -6.91 0.51
C LYS A 75 -42.26 -7.75 -0.62
N ASN A 76 -41.88 -9.02 -0.79
CA ASN A 76 -42.36 -9.87 -1.87
C ASN A 76 -42.40 -11.35 -1.46
N LYS A 77 -43.56 -11.99 -1.71
CA LYS A 77 -43.86 -13.42 -1.45
C LYS A 77 -43.16 -14.41 -2.40
N LEU A 78 -42.01 -14.06 -3.00
CA LEU A 78 -41.39 -14.87 -4.05
C LEU A 78 -40.14 -15.64 -3.58
N ASN A 79 -40.12 -16.91 -3.96
CA ASN A 79 -39.01 -17.86 -3.85
C ASN A 79 -37.81 -17.37 -4.67
N GLY A 80 -36.92 -16.61 -4.03
CA GLY A 80 -35.60 -16.27 -4.56
C GLY A 80 -34.52 -17.13 -3.91
N TYR A 81 -33.54 -17.55 -4.71
CA TYR A 81 -32.30 -18.19 -4.23
C TYR A 81 -31.66 -17.34 -3.13
N VAL A 82 -31.04 -18.00 -2.15
CA VAL A 82 -30.23 -17.34 -1.10
C VAL A 82 -28.96 -16.81 -1.75
N ALA A 83 -29.05 -15.62 -2.36
CA ALA A 83 -27.90 -14.92 -2.90
C ALA A 83 -27.31 -13.99 -1.83
N PRO A 84 -25.98 -13.89 -1.72
CA PRO A 84 -25.36 -12.86 -0.90
C PRO A 84 -25.74 -11.47 -1.43
N VAL A 85 -25.78 -10.50 -0.51
CA VAL A 85 -26.13 -9.11 -0.82
C VAL A 85 -25.10 -8.54 -1.80
N VAL A 86 -25.56 -7.90 -2.87
CA VAL A 86 -24.65 -7.23 -3.83
C VAL A 86 -23.81 -6.19 -3.07
N PRO A 87 -22.47 -6.27 -3.15
CA PRO A 87 -21.60 -5.44 -2.31
C PRO A 87 -21.60 -3.98 -2.76
N VAL A 88 -21.66 -3.71 -4.06
CA VAL A 88 -21.69 -2.37 -4.63
C VAL A 88 -22.46 -2.40 -5.93
N ASP A 89 -23.29 -1.40 -6.15
CA ASP A 89 -23.80 -1.10 -7.48
C ASP A 89 -22.97 0.03 -8.10
N PHE A 90 -22.13 -0.34 -9.09
CA PHE A 90 -21.26 0.60 -9.80
C PHE A 90 -22.04 1.54 -10.75
N PHE A 91 -23.28 1.20 -11.08
CA PHE A 91 -24.14 1.99 -11.97
C PHE A 91 -24.89 3.08 -11.20
N ILE A 92 -25.10 2.92 -9.90
CA ILE A 92 -25.75 3.92 -9.06
C ILE A 92 -24.73 4.98 -8.59
N HIS A 93 -25.14 6.25 -8.56
CA HIS A 93 -24.26 7.39 -8.18
C HIS A 93 -23.99 7.52 -6.67
N VAL A 94 -24.63 6.69 -5.84
CA VAL A 94 -24.67 6.85 -4.39
C VAL A 94 -23.38 6.30 -3.74
N LYS A 95 -22.75 7.10 -2.87
CA LYS A 95 -21.65 6.73 -1.96
C LYS A 95 -20.32 6.25 -2.60
N ARG A 96 -20.03 6.62 -3.85
CA ARG A 96 -18.76 6.30 -4.56
C ARG A 96 -17.47 6.64 -3.79
N LYS A 97 -17.49 7.70 -2.98
CA LYS A 97 -16.33 8.10 -2.15
C LYS A 97 -15.93 7.00 -1.17
N PHE A 98 -16.91 6.35 -0.55
CA PHE A 98 -16.65 5.28 0.42
C PHE A 98 -16.10 4.03 -0.27
N THR A 99 -16.74 3.63 -1.38
CA THR A 99 -16.27 2.52 -2.21
C THR A 99 -14.82 2.72 -2.64
N ALA A 100 -14.45 3.92 -3.07
CA ALA A 100 -13.08 4.25 -3.45
C ALA A 100 -12.07 4.11 -2.29
N VAL A 101 -12.47 4.42 -1.05
CA VAL A 101 -11.63 4.22 0.14
C VAL A 101 -11.40 2.74 0.41
N ILE A 102 -12.45 1.90 0.33
CA ILE A 102 -12.30 0.45 0.52
C ILE A 102 -11.41 -0.17 -0.56
N PHE A 103 -11.58 0.22 -1.82
CA PHE A 103 -10.68 -0.23 -2.90
C PHE A 103 -9.24 0.22 -2.69
N ALA A 104 -9.02 1.42 -2.13
CA ALA A 104 -7.68 1.87 -1.79
C ALA A 104 -7.02 0.98 -0.73
N ILE A 105 -7.77 0.59 0.30
CA ILE A 105 -7.31 -0.31 1.37
C ILE A 105 -6.99 -1.70 0.81
N ILE A 106 -7.91 -2.29 0.02
CA ILE A 106 -7.70 -3.59 -0.62
C ILE A 106 -6.43 -3.56 -1.48
N ALA A 107 -6.23 -2.50 -2.26
CA ALA A 107 -5.06 -2.39 -3.12
C ALA A 107 -3.74 -2.15 -2.36
N ASP A 108 -3.77 -1.58 -1.15
CA ASP A 108 -2.63 -1.54 -0.23
C ASP A 108 -2.27 -2.93 0.28
N GLU A 109 -3.27 -3.71 0.72
CA GLU A 109 -3.07 -5.08 1.19
C GLU A 109 -2.57 -6.01 0.08
N LEU A 110 -3.11 -5.90 -1.14
CA LEU A 110 -2.62 -6.65 -2.30
C LEU A 110 -1.14 -6.39 -2.59
N LEU A 111 -0.70 -5.14 -2.45
CA LEU A 111 0.71 -4.82 -2.65
C LEU A 111 1.60 -5.44 -1.56
N ARG A 112 1.12 -5.49 -0.32
CA ARG A 112 1.86 -6.13 0.76
C ARG A 112 2.14 -7.59 0.43
N ILE A 113 1.16 -8.31 -0.14
CA ILE A 113 1.33 -9.68 -0.62
C ILE A 113 2.41 -9.72 -1.71
N VAL A 114 2.33 -8.84 -2.71
CA VAL A 114 3.33 -8.74 -3.80
C VAL A 114 4.74 -8.55 -3.23
N ASN A 115 4.91 -7.65 -2.25
CA ASN A 115 6.21 -7.38 -1.62
C ASN A 115 6.74 -8.59 -0.85
N GLN A 116 5.88 -9.35 -0.17
CA GLN A 116 6.28 -10.60 0.50
C GLN A 116 6.77 -11.65 -0.51
N VAL A 117 6.14 -11.73 -1.68
CA VAL A 117 6.58 -12.63 -2.77
C VAL A 117 7.97 -12.23 -3.25
N ILE A 118 8.17 -10.95 -3.55
CA ILE A 118 9.43 -10.43 -4.09
C ILE A 118 10.58 -10.61 -3.10
N ASN A 119 10.32 -10.38 -1.81
CA ASN A 119 11.33 -10.51 -0.76
C ASN A 119 11.63 -11.97 -0.36
N GLY A 120 10.92 -12.94 -0.94
CA GLY A 120 11.24 -14.37 -0.82
C GLY A 120 11.09 -14.95 0.59
N THR A 121 10.37 -14.28 1.49
CA THR A 121 10.24 -14.67 2.90
C THR A 121 9.53 -16.01 3.08
N SER A 122 8.68 -16.42 2.15
CA SER A 122 7.89 -17.66 2.23
C SER A 122 8.42 -18.83 1.39
N VAL A 123 9.32 -18.58 0.42
CA VAL A 123 9.79 -19.63 -0.53
C VAL A 123 10.72 -20.65 0.14
N LYS A 124 11.33 -20.29 1.27
CA LYS A 124 12.33 -21.14 1.95
C LYS A 124 11.76 -22.35 2.68
N VAL A 125 10.45 -22.40 2.97
CA VAL A 125 9.86 -23.42 3.84
C VAL A 125 8.84 -24.30 3.12
N ASP A 126 7.95 -23.73 2.31
CA ASP A 126 6.75 -24.45 1.83
C ASP A 126 6.78 -24.83 0.34
N GLY A 127 7.81 -24.43 -0.40
CA GLY A 127 7.91 -24.67 -1.85
C GLY A 127 7.07 -23.71 -2.69
N VAL A 128 7.53 -23.44 -3.92
CA VAL A 128 7.02 -22.35 -4.78
C VAL A 128 5.51 -22.44 -5.03
N ILE A 129 4.99 -23.65 -5.31
CA ILE A 129 3.57 -23.86 -5.66
C ILE A 129 2.65 -23.56 -4.46
N VAL A 130 3.02 -24.01 -3.26
CA VAL A 130 2.22 -23.82 -2.04
C VAL A 130 2.17 -22.34 -1.69
N VAL A 131 3.29 -21.64 -1.81
CA VAL A 131 3.38 -20.19 -1.60
C VAL A 131 2.44 -19.43 -2.52
N TYR A 132 2.42 -19.75 -3.82
CA TYR A 132 1.49 -19.11 -4.75
C TYR A 132 0.02 -19.41 -4.42
N LEU A 133 -0.30 -20.64 -4.02
CA LEU A 133 -1.66 -21.02 -3.68
C LEU A 133 -2.15 -20.32 -2.40
N LEU A 134 -1.28 -20.21 -1.38
CA LEU A 134 -1.54 -19.45 -0.16
C LEU A 134 -1.82 -17.97 -0.47
N GLN A 135 -1.05 -17.37 -1.39
CA GLN A 135 -1.25 -15.98 -1.80
C GLN A 135 -2.58 -15.77 -2.52
N ILE A 136 -2.97 -16.70 -3.41
CA ILE A 136 -4.29 -16.65 -4.06
C ILE A 136 -5.39 -16.69 -2.98
N VAL A 137 -5.27 -17.59 -2.00
CA VAL A 137 -6.22 -17.67 -0.89
C VAL A 137 -6.24 -16.37 -0.08
N GLU A 138 -5.08 -15.75 0.17
CA GLU A 138 -5.00 -14.47 0.88
C GLU A 138 -5.74 -13.35 0.13
N VAL A 139 -5.60 -13.27 -1.19
CA VAL A 139 -6.37 -12.33 -2.02
C VAL A 139 -7.88 -12.55 -1.87
N PHE A 140 -8.33 -13.80 -1.86
CA PHE A 140 -9.74 -14.11 -1.62
C PHE A 140 -10.20 -13.71 -0.21
N VAL A 141 -9.39 -13.99 0.81
CA VAL A 141 -9.68 -13.63 2.21
C VAL A 141 -9.85 -12.12 2.37
N ILE A 142 -8.97 -11.32 1.74
CA ILE A 142 -9.09 -9.85 1.71
C ILE A 142 -10.43 -9.43 1.09
N GLY A 143 -10.79 -10.01 -0.06
CA GLY A 143 -12.06 -9.74 -0.73
C GLY A 143 -13.26 -10.00 0.20
N VAL A 144 -13.26 -11.14 0.89
CA VAL A 144 -14.34 -11.51 1.84
C VAL A 144 -14.36 -10.61 3.07
N ARG A 145 -13.19 -10.18 3.57
CA ARG A 145 -13.07 -9.31 4.76
C ARG A 145 -13.78 -7.96 4.56
N TYR A 146 -13.61 -7.33 3.40
CA TYR A 146 -14.21 -6.01 3.11
C TYR A 146 -15.60 -6.09 2.47
N TYR A 147 -16.00 -7.25 1.96
CA TYR A 147 -17.33 -7.47 1.36
C TYR A 147 -18.50 -7.05 2.27
N PRO A 148 -18.54 -7.39 3.58
CA PRO A 148 -19.63 -6.97 4.46
C PRO A 148 -19.79 -5.45 4.56
N ILE A 149 -18.68 -4.70 4.59
CA ILE A 149 -18.72 -3.22 4.69
C ILE A 149 -19.37 -2.65 3.43
N LEU A 150 -18.95 -3.14 2.26
CA LEU A 150 -19.54 -2.73 0.98
C LEU A 150 -21.03 -3.07 0.92
N SER A 151 -21.38 -4.30 1.26
CA SER A 151 -22.78 -4.79 1.26
C SER A 151 -23.68 -3.99 2.19
N ALA A 152 -23.19 -3.66 3.38
CA ALA A 152 -23.94 -2.87 4.36
C ALA A 152 -24.28 -1.47 3.88
N ILE A 153 -23.41 -0.89 3.05
CA ILE A 153 -23.58 0.44 2.45
C ILE A 153 -24.59 0.40 1.31
N TYR A 154 -24.55 -0.67 0.51
CA TYR A 154 -25.53 -0.91 -0.52
C TYR A 154 -26.94 -1.10 0.06
N MET A 155 -27.08 -1.85 1.17
CA MET A 155 -28.37 -2.02 1.84
C MET A 155 -28.95 -0.74 2.44
N ASP A 156 -28.09 0.21 2.81
CA ASP A 156 -28.43 1.52 3.37
C ASP A 156 -29.44 1.49 4.54
N SER A 157 -29.39 0.43 5.35
CA SER A 157 -30.20 0.33 6.57
C SER A 157 -29.42 0.84 7.78
N ILE A 158 -30.11 1.44 8.75
CA ILE A 158 -29.46 1.94 9.99
C ILE A 158 -28.67 0.80 10.66
N LEU A 159 -29.26 -0.39 10.75
CA LEU A 159 -28.63 -1.54 11.38
C LEU A 159 -27.38 -2.01 10.62
N SER A 160 -27.45 -2.12 9.28
CA SER A 160 -26.30 -2.52 8.48
C SER A 160 -25.16 -1.52 8.60
N LEU A 161 -25.46 -0.21 8.59
CA LEU A 161 -24.49 0.86 8.77
C LEU A 161 -23.86 0.85 10.17
N VAL A 162 -24.64 0.61 11.22
CA VAL A 162 -24.12 0.48 12.59
C VAL A 162 -23.16 -0.70 12.69
N CYS A 163 -23.55 -1.88 12.20
CA CYS A 163 -22.68 -3.05 12.23
C CYS A 163 -21.41 -2.86 11.39
N ALA A 164 -21.53 -2.27 10.20
CA ALA A 164 -20.37 -1.95 9.35
C ALA A 164 -19.44 -0.92 10.01
N THR A 165 -20.00 0.04 10.74
CA THR A 165 -19.21 1.01 11.52
C THR A 165 -18.45 0.28 12.63
N PHE A 166 -19.11 -0.55 13.44
CA PHE A 166 -18.42 -1.34 14.48
C PHE A 166 -17.32 -2.22 13.89
N TYR A 167 -17.60 -2.90 12.78
CA TYR A 167 -16.62 -3.74 12.10
C TYR A 167 -15.42 -2.92 11.59
N ALA A 168 -15.66 -1.80 10.92
CA ALA A 168 -14.58 -0.91 10.45
C ALA A 168 -13.76 -0.31 11.61
N TRP A 169 -14.38 -0.04 12.76
CA TRP A 169 -13.67 0.45 13.94
C TRP A 169 -12.81 -0.63 14.59
N PHE A 170 -13.33 -1.85 14.68
CA PHE A 170 -12.59 -3.01 15.14
C PHE A 170 -11.37 -3.26 14.25
N ASP A 171 -11.59 -3.30 12.94
CA ASP A 171 -10.57 -3.50 11.93
C ASP A 171 -9.48 -2.41 12.00
N PHE A 172 -9.88 -1.15 11.97
CA PHE A 172 -8.97 0.00 12.06
C PHE A 172 -8.15 0.00 13.35
N SER A 173 -8.77 -0.27 14.49
CA SER A 173 -8.10 -0.28 15.79
C SER A 173 -7.05 -1.39 15.83
N PHE A 174 -7.40 -2.57 15.34
CA PHE A 174 -6.48 -3.70 15.31
C PHE A 174 -5.31 -3.47 14.34
N THR A 175 -5.59 -3.01 13.11
CA THR A 175 -4.54 -2.66 12.14
C THR A 175 -3.60 -1.60 12.70
N THR A 176 -4.14 -0.59 13.40
CA THR A 176 -3.34 0.44 14.06
C THR A 176 -2.43 -0.16 15.12
N VAL A 177 -2.96 -1.02 15.99
CA VAL A 177 -2.18 -1.69 17.05
C VAL A 177 -1.10 -2.58 16.44
N ASN A 178 -1.43 -3.40 15.44
CA ASN A 178 -0.48 -4.30 14.78
C ASN A 178 0.67 -3.54 14.11
N HIS A 179 0.38 -2.51 13.32
CA HIS A 179 1.41 -1.67 12.71
C HIS A 179 2.21 -0.83 13.71
N SER A 180 1.66 -0.58 14.90
CA SER A 180 2.38 0.19 15.93
C SER A 180 3.31 -0.68 16.77
N LEU A 181 2.92 -1.92 17.04
CA LEU A 181 3.63 -2.81 17.96
C LEU A 181 4.54 -3.81 17.24
N CYS A 182 4.13 -4.30 16.08
CA CYS A 182 4.67 -5.54 15.53
C CYS A 182 5.41 -5.34 14.21
N GLN A 183 5.14 -4.24 13.49
CA GLN A 183 5.75 -3.94 12.21
C GLN A 183 6.32 -2.53 12.20
N SER A 184 7.58 -2.39 12.61
CA SER A 184 8.29 -1.13 12.45
C SER A 184 8.92 -1.09 11.04
N ASP A 185 8.66 -0.02 10.29
CA ASP A 185 9.17 0.11 8.91
C ASP A 185 10.67 0.38 8.82
N PHE A 186 11.30 0.86 9.91
CA PHE A 186 12.70 1.30 9.92
C PHE A 186 13.62 0.47 10.82
N TYR A 187 13.07 -0.25 11.80
CA TYR A 187 13.83 -1.08 12.72
C TYR A 187 13.56 -2.55 12.41
N SER A 188 14.63 -3.33 12.22
CA SER A 188 14.54 -4.78 12.07
C SER A 188 14.29 -5.43 13.43
N SER A 189 13.36 -6.38 13.42
CA SER A 189 13.09 -7.26 14.55
C SER A 189 14.20 -8.31 14.72
N ASP A 190 14.19 -9.02 15.85
CA ASP A 190 15.05 -10.19 16.09
C ASP A 190 14.80 -11.33 15.09
N ASN A 191 13.54 -11.57 14.73
CA ASN A 191 13.15 -12.61 13.76
C ASN A 191 13.62 -12.31 12.33
N ASP A 192 13.74 -11.03 11.95
CA ASP A 192 14.16 -10.58 10.61
C ASP A 192 15.65 -10.18 10.56
N PHE A 193 16.39 -10.37 11.65
CA PHE A 193 17.77 -9.92 11.73
C PHE A 193 18.73 -10.85 10.96
N ASN A 194 19.03 -10.48 9.72
CA ASN A 194 20.22 -10.95 9.02
C ASN A 194 21.41 -10.03 9.30
N ALA A 195 22.65 -10.54 9.30
CA ALA A 195 23.86 -9.75 9.54
C ALA A 195 23.98 -8.51 8.61
N THR A 196 23.40 -8.56 7.42
CA THR A 196 23.29 -7.44 6.47
C THR A 196 22.36 -6.33 6.95
N ASN A 197 21.29 -6.63 7.68
CA ASN A 197 20.32 -5.66 8.19
C ASN A 197 20.89 -4.79 9.32
N GLY A 198 21.82 -5.31 10.12
CA GLY A 198 22.53 -4.52 11.13
C GLY A 198 23.35 -3.38 10.53
N SER A 199 24.00 -3.62 9.38
CA SER A 199 24.74 -2.58 8.65
C SER A 199 23.80 -1.50 8.07
N TYR A 200 22.58 -1.89 7.71
CA TYR A 200 21.57 -1.00 7.15
C TYR A 200 21.00 -0.04 8.19
N ILE A 201 20.62 -0.52 9.38
CA ILE A 201 20.15 0.34 10.48
C ILE A 201 21.25 1.29 10.94
N LYS A 202 22.52 0.83 10.94
CA LYS A 202 23.67 1.66 11.25
C LYS A 202 23.77 2.86 10.28
N ARG A 203 23.58 2.64 8.98
CA ARG A 203 23.56 3.72 7.97
C ARG A 203 22.39 4.67 8.18
N LEU A 204 21.20 4.18 8.53
CA LEU A 204 20.06 5.03 8.85
C LEU A 204 20.35 5.95 10.04
N PHE A 205 20.93 5.43 11.13
CA PHE A 205 21.31 6.26 12.28
C PHE A 205 22.45 7.23 11.98
N GLN A 206 23.38 6.87 11.10
CA GLN A 206 24.43 7.79 10.65
C GLN A 206 23.85 8.93 9.79
N TYR A 207 22.89 8.64 8.91
CA TYR A 207 22.36 9.60 7.94
C TYR A 207 21.26 10.50 8.53
N TYR A 208 20.31 9.91 9.28
CA TYR A 208 19.18 10.63 9.87
C TYR A 208 19.40 11.01 11.35
N GLY A 209 20.49 10.52 11.95
CA GLY A 209 20.85 10.73 13.35
C GLY A 209 20.17 9.77 14.33
N THR A 210 20.64 9.74 15.57
CA THR A 210 20.00 9.05 16.72
C THR A 210 18.94 9.92 17.41
N GLY A 211 18.39 10.89 16.67
CA GLY A 211 17.45 11.88 17.18
C GLY A 211 16.00 11.52 16.85
N GLN A 212 15.07 12.38 17.28
CA GLN A 212 13.63 12.19 17.03
C GLN A 212 13.22 12.21 15.56
N ASN A 213 14.12 12.57 14.63
CA ASN A 213 13.82 12.72 13.22
C ASN A 213 13.28 11.43 12.58
N LEU A 214 13.84 10.26 12.89
CA LEU A 214 13.34 8.98 12.38
C LEU A 214 11.91 8.69 12.85
N ILE A 215 11.62 8.99 14.13
CA ILE A 215 10.28 8.83 14.71
C ILE A 215 9.30 9.82 14.03
N ILE A 216 9.72 11.07 13.83
CA ILE A 216 8.89 12.10 13.17
C ILE A 216 8.62 11.72 11.72
N ILE A 217 9.63 11.25 10.98
CA ILE A 217 9.47 10.78 9.59
C ILE A 217 8.48 9.62 9.55
N GLN A 218 8.60 8.64 10.44
CA GLN A 218 7.68 7.52 10.51
C GLN A 218 6.25 7.96 10.81
N LEU A 219 6.05 8.85 11.80
CA LEU A 219 4.72 9.37 12.11
C LEU A 219 4.13 10.20 10.95
N LEU A 220 4.93 11.03 10.28
CA LEU A 220 4.50 11.80 9.12
C LEU A 220 4.10 10.90 7.95
N MET A 221 4.81 9.79 7.78
CA MET A 221 4.52 8.76 6.78
C MET A 221 3.21 8.00 7.06
N ASP A 222 2.89 7.78 8.33
CA ASP A 222 1.65 7.11 8.74
C ASP A 222 0.40 8.01 8.68
N ILE A 223 0.57 9.33 8.77
CA ILE A 223 -0.56 10.29 8.77
C ILE A 223 -1.43 10.14 7.50
N PRO A 224 -0.90 10.12 6.26
CA PRO A 224 -1.70 9.86 5.06
C PRO A 224 -2.47 8.54 5.11
N ARG A 225 -1.86 7.50 5.68
CA ARG A 225 -2.45 6.16 5.84
C ARG A 225 -3.64 6.18 6.80
N TYR A 226 -3.51 6.89 7.92
CA TYR A 226 -4.59 6.99 8.91
C TYR A 226 -5.68 8.01 8.57
N ILE A 227 -5.42 9.00 7.70
CA ILE A 227 -6.41 10.01 7.30
C ILE A 227 -7.22 9.57 6.06
N CYS A 228 -7.01 8.34 5.53
CA CYS A 228 -7.78 7.81 4.39
C CYS A 228 -7.78 8.76 3.17
N TRP A 229 -6.62 9.32 2.82
CA TRP A 229 -6.51 10.02 1.55
C TRP A 229 -6.49 8.99 0.42
N SER A 230 -7.14 9.32 -0.70
CA SER A 230 -7.35 8.44 -1.86
C SER A 230 -6.15 7.54 -2.20
N TYR A 231 -6.40 6.36 -2.77
CA TYR A 231 -5.38 5.40 -3.25
C TYR A 231 -4.14 6.02 -3.91
N VAL A 232 -4.33 7.10 -4.68
CA VAL A 232 -3.24 7.85 -5.34
C VAL A 232 -2.23 8.42 -4.32
N VAL A 233 -2.69 8.93 -3.18
CA VAL A 233 -1.85 9.44 -2.07
C VAL A 233 -1.15 8.30 -1.33
N MET A 234 -1.81 7.15 -1.16
CA MET A 234 -1.17 5.95 -0.57
C MET A 234 -0.07 5.37 -1.48
N LYS A 235 -0.26 5.43 -2.82
CA LYS A 235 0.78 5.03 -3.78
C LYS A 235 1.94 6.00 -3.83
N LEU A 236 1.66 7.30 -3.84
CA LEU A 236 2.65 8.37 -3.67
C LEU A 236 3.49 8.14 -2.40
N TYR A 237 2.85 7.82 -1.28
CA TYR A 237 3.51 7.49 -0.02
C TYR A 237 4.54 6.35 -0.17
N GLN A 238 4.16 5.24 -0.80
CA GLN A 238 5.07 4.11 -1.00
C GLN A 238 6.25 4.48 -1.90
N TYR A 239 6.03 5.28 -2.95
CA TYR A 239 7.13 5.79 -3.77
C TYR A 239 8.07 6.67 -2.96
N PHE A 240 7.56 7.55 -2.09
CA PHE A 240 8.39 8.33 -1.17
C PHE A 240 9.19 7.44 -0.20
N GLN A 241 8.59 6.37 0.33
CA GLN A 241 9.30 5.41 1.18
C GLN A 241 10.45 4.74 0.42
N SER A 242 10.22 4.25 -0.80
CA SER A 242 11.29 3.71 -1.65
C SER A 242 12.41 4.73 -1.93
N CYS A 243 12.08 6.02 -2.08
CA CYS A 243 13.08 7.07 -2.24
C CYS A 243 13.96 7.21 -1.01
N ILE A 244 13.36 7.27 0.19
CA ILE A 244 14.06 7.38 1.47
C ILE A 244 15.02 6.19 1.67
N LEU A 245 14.63 5.00 1.20
CA LEU A 245 15.42 3.77 1.27
C LEU A 245 16.59 3.75 0.27
N ILE A 246 16.41 4.31 -0.93
CA ILE A 246 17.41 4.26 -2.02
C ILE A 246 18.46 5.37 -1.89
N VAL A 247 18.13 6.51 -1.29
CA VAL A 247 19.07 7.65 -1.16
C VAL A 247 20.40 7.27 -0.50
N PRO A 248 20.44 6.55 0.64
CA PRO A 248 21.70 6.13 1.26
C PRO A 248 22.51 5.15 0.40
N LEU A 249 21.85 4.36 -0.45
CA LEU A 249 22.52 3.43 -1.37
C LEU A 249 23.15 4.18 -2.55
N LEU A 250 22.45 5.18 -3.09
CA LEU A 250 22.96 6.05 -4.15
C LEU A 250 24.16 6.87 -3.69
N ASP A 251 24.15 7.37 -2.46
CA ASP A 251 25.29 8.11 -1.89
C ASP A 251 26.53 7.20 -1.75
N GLY A 252 26.33 5.96 -1.28
CA GLY A 252 27.40 4.95 -1.25
C GLY A 252 27.93 4.60 -2.65
N LEU A 253 27.05 4.50 -3.64
CA LEU A 253 27.45 4.24 -5.03
C LEU A 253 28.23 5.42 -5.63
N GLN A 254 27.79 6.65 -5.38
CA GLN A 254 28.43 7.86 -5.87
C GLN A 254 29.84 8.01 -5.29
N THR A 255 30.01 7.77 -3.98
CA THR A 255 31.33 7.84 -3.32
C THR A 255 32.30 6.78 -3.83
N THR A 256 31.82 5.55 -4.04
CA THR A 256 32.63 4.46 -4.60
C THR A 256 33.03 4.67 -6.05
N LEU A 257 32.12 5.18 -6.88
CA LEU A 257 32.41 5.55 -8.26
C LEU A 257 33.41 6.72 -8.35
N GLN A 258 33.24 7.75 -7.52
CA GLN A 258 34.19 8.87 -7.47
C GLN A 258 35.59 8.37 -7.07
N ALA A 259 35.69 7.54 -6.04
CA ALA A 259 36.97 6.97 -5.61
C ALA A 259 37.64 6.13 -6.71
N LEU A 260 36.85 5.40 -7.51
CA LEU A 260 37.36 4.63 -8.65
C LEU A 260 37.88 5.56 -9.77
N ILE A 261 37.14 6.63 -10.08
CA ILE A 261 37.56 7.63 -11.09
C ILE A 261 38.86 8.29 -10.66
N ASP A 262 38.95 8.69 -9.39
CA ASP A 262 40.14 9.32 -8.82
C ASP A 262 41.35 8.37 -8.91
N ALA A 263 41.16 7.09 -8.53
CA ALA A 263 42.19 6.05 -8.65
C ALA A 263 42.67 5.84 -10.09
N VAL A 264 41.75 5.70 -11.05
CA VAL A 264 42.09 5.50 -12.48
C VAL A 264 42.78 6.74 -13.05
N SER A 265 42.33 7.94 -12.69
CA SER A 265 42.93 9.19 -13.17
C SER A 265 44.38 9.35 -12.67
N SER A 266 44.68 8.89 -11.45
CA SER A 266 46.03 8.93 -10.88
C SER A 266 47.02 7.99 -11.58
N VAL A 267 46.55 6.93 -12.25
CA VAL A 267 47.41 5.97 -12.98
C VAL A 267 47.79 6.51 -14.36
N GLY A 268 47.04 7.48 -14.91
CA GLY A 268 47.19 7.95 -16.29
C GLY A 268 47.87 9.31 -16.48
N GLN A 269 48.18 10.06 -15.43
CA GLN A 269 48.73 11.42 -15.57
C GLN A 269 50.17 11.55 -15.06
N ASP A 270 51.11 11.57 -16.01
CA ASP A 270 52.44 12.17 -15.82
C ASP A 270 52.30 13.71 -15.74
N GLY A 271 52.21 14.22 -14.52
CA GLY A 271 52.74 15.54 -14.14
C GLY A 271 52.10 16.82 -14.68
N SER A 272 51.03 16.81 -15.48
CA SER A 272 50.42 18.06 -15.96
C SER A 272 48.89 18.13 -15.81
N LYS A 273 48.48 18.93 -14.82
CA LYS A 273 47.11 19.43 -14.53
C LYS A 273 46.04 18.34 -14.41
N GLN A 274 45.81 17.89 -13.18
CA GLN A 274 44.57 17.23 -12.77
C GLN A 274 43.40 18.18 -13.03
N SER A 275 42.58 17.87 -14.02
CA SER A 275 41.23 18.42 -14.10
C SER A 275 40.36 17.53 -13.22
N GLU A 276 39.84 18.08 -12.13
CA GLU A 276 38.89 17.37 -11.26
C GLU A 276 37.63 17.03 -12.09
N VAL A 277 37.53 15.78 -12.56
CA VAL A 277 36.32 15.27 -13.18
C VAL A 277 35.34 14.95 -12.06
N LEU A 278 34.50 15.93 -11.71
CA LEU A 278 33.48 15.75 -10.70
C LEU A 278 32.35 14.87 -11.25
N PHE A 279 32.10 13.73 -10.60
CA PHE A 279 30.97 12.88 -10.97
C PHE A 279 29.64 13.60 -10.69
N PRO A 280 28.66 13.55 -11.60
CA PRO A 280 27.38 14.21 -11.41
C PRO A 280 26.65 13.64 -10.18
N ASN A 281 25.99 14.52 -9.43
CA ASN A 281 25.26 14.15 -8.23
C ASN A 281 24.04 13.26 -8.60
N LEU A 282 24.17 11.95 -8.36
CA LEU A 282 23.16 10.95 -8.69
C LEU A 282 21.89 11.13 -7.85
N ILE A 283 22.03 11.56 -6.59
CA ILE A 283 20.90 11.77 -5.68
C ILE A 283 19.99 12.86 -6.22
N ARG A 284 20.57 13.99 -6.66
CA ARG A 284 19.80 15.10 -7.23
C ARG A 284 19.07 14.67 -8.50
N SER A 285 19.75 13.95 -9.39
CA SER A 285 19.15 13.43 -10.63
C SER A 285 18.01 12.45 -10.33
N PHE A 286 18.22 11.50 -9.41
CA PHE A 286 17.22 10.52 -9.01
C PHE A 286 15.98 11.16 -8.39
N VAL A 287 16.15 12.09 -7.43
CA VAL A 287 15.03 12.81 -6.82
C VAL A 287 14.28 13.65 -7.86
N THR A 288 15.00 14.28 -8.78
CA THR A 288 14.38 15.06 -9.87
C THR A 288 13.59 14.16 -10.82
N ALA A 289 14.12 12.98 -11.17
CA ALA A 289 13.45 12.00 -12.02
C ALA A 289 12.14 11.51 -11.38
N ILE A 290 12.16 11.17 -10.09
CA ILE A 290 10.96 10.76 -9.35
C ILE A 290 9.92 11.87 -9.27
N LEU A 291 10.32 13.09 -8.91
CA LEU A 291 9.39 14.22 -8.85
C LEU A 291 8.77 14.50 -10.22
N THR A 292 9.57 14.44 -11.28
CA THR A 292 9.12 14.61 -12.65
C THR A 292 8.17 13.50 -13.07
N ALA A 293 8.49 12.24 -12.75
CA ALA A 293 7.64 11.09 -13.03
C ALA A 293 6.29 11.23 -12.32
N CYS A 294 6.31 11.59 -11.04
CA CYS A 294 5.11 11.85 -10.26
C CYS A 294 4.23 12.94 -10.88
N VAL A 295 4.81 14.10 -11.21
CA VAL A 295 4.06 15.21 -11.83
C VAL A 295 3.46 14.78 -13.18
N ARG A 296 4.23 14.06 -14.01
CA ARG A 296 3.74 13.53 -15.29
C ARG A 296 2.59 12.55 -15.10
N THR A 297 2.68 11.62 -14.14
CA THR A 297 1.61 10.68 -13.83
C THR A 297 0.34 11.41 -13.37
N VAL A 298 0.46 12.44 -12.51
CA VAL A 298 -0.69 13.26 -12.08
C VAL A 298 -1.35 13.95 -13.27
N ILE A 299 -0.56 14.58 -14.15
CA ILE A 299 -1.08 15.23 -15.37
C ILE A 299 -1.79 14.20 -16.26
N GLN A 300 -1.20 13.02 -16.48
CA GLN A 300 -1.81 11.96 -17.27
C GLN A 300 -3.15 11.49 -16.69
N ILE A 301 -3.23 11.30 -15.37
CA ILE A 301 -4.49 10.96 -14.69
C ILE A 301 -5.54 12.05 -14.92
N LEU A 302 -5.17 13.34 -14.80
CA LEU A 302 -6.10 14.45 -15.05
C LEU A 302 -6.57 14.47 -16.51
N VAL A 303 -5.69 14.22 -17.47
CA VAL A 303 -6.03 14.13 -18.91
C VAL A 303 -6.97 12.94 -19.16
N ILE A 304 -6.70 11.78 -18.57
CA ILE A 304 -7.57 10.59 -18.68
C ILE A 304 -8.95 10.90 -18.11
N LEU A 305 -9.05 11.51 -16.93
CA LEU A 305 -10.32 11.90 -16.31
C LEU A 305 -11.11 12.90 -17.17
N ALA A 306 -10.42 13.90 -17.74
CA ALA A 306 -11.03 14.86 -18.66
C ALA A 306 -11.57 14.18 -19.92
N ASN A 307 -10.81 13.24 -20.50
CA ASN A 307 -11.21 12.46 -21.66
C ASN A 307 -12.39 11.52 -21.36
N ILE A 308 -12.38 10.81 -20.23
CA ILE A 308 -13.50 9.96 -19.79
C ILE A 308 -14.77 10.81 -19.66
N ARG A 309 -14.68 11.97 -18.99
CA ARG A 309 -15.82 12.88 -18.83
C ARG A 309 -16.35 13.37 -20.18
N ARG A 310 -15.47 13.79 -21.09
CA ARG A 310 -15.84 14.25 -22.43
C ARG A 310 -16.53 13.15 -23.23
N ASN A 311 -15.95 11.95 -23.24
CA ASN A 311 -16.48 10.80 -23.97
C ASN A 311 -17.85 10.38 -23.42
N LEU A 312 -18.02 10.37 -22.09
CA LEU A 312 -19.33 10.12 -21.48
C LEU A 312 -20.37 11.16 -21.91
N PHE A 313 -20.02 12.45 -21.90
CA PHE A 313 -20.93 13.52 -22.31
C PHE A 313 -21.34 13.40 -23.78
N GLN A 314 -20.40 13.01 -24.65
CA GLN A 314 -20.68 12.73 -26.07
C GLN A 314 -21.66 11.57 -26.25
N ILE A 315 -21.45 10.46 -25.53
CA ILE A 315 -22.38 9.31 -25.53
C ILE A 315 -23.78 9.75 -25.08
N PHE A 316 -23.89 10.52 -23.99
CA PHE A 316 -25.18 11.00 -23.49
C PHE A 316 -25.86 12.00 -24.44
N SER A 317 -25.08 12.72 -25.23
CA SER A 317 -25.59 13.64 -26.26
C SER A 317 -26.00 12.91 -27.55
N GLY A 318 -25.78 11.60 -27.64
CA GLY A 318 -26.06 10.80 -28.84
C GLY A 318 -25.03 10.97 -29.96
N ASP A 319 -23.92 11.69 -29.72
CA ASP A 319 -22.83 11.86 -30.68
C ASP A 319 -21.76 10.78 -30.43
N ASP A 320 -21.90 9.65 -31.11
CA ASP A 320 -20.95 8.54 -31.06
C ASP A 320 -19.88 8.59 -32.17
N SER A 321 -19.82 9.68 -32.95
CA SER A 321 -18.95 9.80 -34.12
C SER A 321 -17.45 9.62 -33.82
N LYS A 322 -17.02 10.00 -32.61
CA LYS A 322 -15.62 9.93 -32.17
C LYS A 322 -15.29 8.70 -31.33
N ILE A 323 -16.28 7.85 -31.05
CA ILE A 323 -16.13 6.68 -30.19
C ILE A 323 -16.22 5.46 -31.09
N LEU A 324 -15.16 4.65 -31.12
CA LEU A 324 -15.17 3.42 -31.90
C LEU A 324 -16.36 2.54 -31.48
N LYS A 325 -17.28 2.30 -32.41
CA LYS A 325 -18.45 1.46 -32.17
C LYS A 325 -18.00 0.04 -31.90
N ARG A 326 -18.57 -0.57 -30.87
CA ARG A 326 -18.28 -1.95 -30.48
C ARG A 326 -18.81 -2.89 -31.57
N ASN A 327 -17.99 -3.84 -32.00
CA ASN A 327 -18.49 -4.93 -32.83
C ASN A 327 -19.38 -5.84 -31.96
N LYS A 328 -20.65 -6.02 -32.36
CA LYS A 328 -21.66 -6.78 -31.60
C LYS A 328 -21.27 -8.25 -31.40
N GLU A 329 -20.37 -8.77 -32.21
CA GLU A 329 -19.88 -10.15 -32.10
C GLU A 329 -18.90 -10.36 -30.93
N LYS A 330 -18.35 -9.28 -30.33
CA LYS A 330 -17.38 -9.34 -29.21
C LYS A 330 -17.95 -8.88 -27.87
N TYR A 331 -19.24 -9.14 -27.61
CA TYR A 331 -19.91 -8.68 -26.40
C TYR A 331 -19.32 -9.25 -25.10
N ILE A 332 -18.81 -10.48 -25.14
CA ILE A 332 -18.19 -11.15 -23.97
C ILE A 332 -16.89 -10.44 -23.57
N ASP A 333 -16.02 -10.10 -24.54
CA ASP A 333 -14.78 -9.34 -24.29
C ASP A 333 -15.06 -7.96 -23.68
N CYS A 334 -16.17 -7.34 -24.07
CA CYS A 334 -16.60 -6.04 -23.55
C CYS A 334 -17.12 -6.13 -22.10
N GLY A 335 -17.72 -7.26 -21.71
CA GLY A 335 -18.15 -7.51 -20.34
C GLY A 335 -16.95 -7.63 -19.39
N ILE A 336 -15.95 -8.42 -19.79
CA ILE A 336 -14.68 -8.58 -19.05
C ILE A 336 -13.96 -7.23 -18.92
N GLY A 337 -13.91 -6.45 -20.00
CA GLY A 337 -13.29 -5.12 -20.00
C GLY A 337 -13.94 -4.14 -19.03
N ASN A 338 -15.26 -4.20 -18.81
CA ASN A 338 -15.95 -3.37 -17.82
C ASN A 338 -15.71 -3.83 -16.38
N VAL A 339 -15.67 -5.16 -16.15
CA VAL A 339 -15.43 -5.75 -14.82
C VAL A 339 -14.02 -5.43 -14.33
N HIS A 340 -13.03 -5.47 -15.23
CA HIS A 340 -11.61 -5.29 -14.90
C HIS A 340 -11.04 -3.91 -15.28
N PHE A 341 -11.88 -2.95 -15.66
CA PHE A 341 -11.43 -1.63 -16.12
C PHE A 341 -10.49 -0.93 -15.12
N VAL A 342 -10.86 -1.00 -13.84
CA VAL A 342 -10.08 -0.39 -12.74
C VAL A 342 -8.72 -1.08 -12.59
N ASP A 343 -8.71 -2.42 -12.64
CA ASP A 343 -7.50 -3.22 -12.50
C ASP A 343 -6.49 -2.90 -13.61
N PHE A 344 -6.96 -2.79 -14.86
CA PHE A 344 -6.11 -2.41 -15.99
C PHE A 344 -5.55 -1.00 -15.84
N ILE A 345 -6.35 -0.02 -15.42
CA ILE A 345 -5.86 1.35 -15.20
C ILE A 345 -4.74 1.36 -14.15
N ILE A 346 -4.94 0.67 -13.03
CA ILE A 346 -3.95 0.61 -11.96
C ILE A 346 -2.65 -0.03 -12.47
N GLY A 347 -2.75 -1.16 -13.17
CA GLY A 347 -1.60 -1.85 -13.75
C GLY A 347 -0.81 -0.97 -14.72
N TYR A 348 -1.49 -0.27 -15.64
CA TYR A 348 -0.85 0.63 -16.59
C TYR A 348 -0.24 1.87 -15.91
N LEU A 349 -0.86 2.41 -14.86
CA LEU A 349 -0.29 3.54 -14.11
C LEU A 349 1.01 3.13 -13.39
N ILE A 350 1.05 1.94 -12.78
CA ILE A 350 2.26 1.42 -12.13
C ILE A 350 3.38 1.23 -13.15
N TRP A 351 3.09 0.55 -14.26
CA TRP A 351 4.08 0.34 -15.33
C TRP A 351 4.54 1.66 -15.97
N GLY A 352 3.61 2.57 -16.26
CA GLY A 352 3.92 3.89 -16.80
C GLY A 352 4.83 4.68 -15.86
N TYR A 353 4.56 4.66 -14.56
CA TYR A 353 5.40 5.32 -13.56
C TYR A 353 6.83 4.73 -13.55
N VAL A 354 6.97 3.40 -13.55
CA VAL A 354 8.27 2.72 -13.57
C VAL A 354 9.06 3.13 -14.83
N LEU A 355 8.43 3.08 -16.00
CA LEU A 355 9.08 3.44 -17.26
C LEU A 355 9.48 4.93 -17.29
N ILE A 356 8.59 5.83 -16.87
CA ILE A 356 8.91 7.27 -16.85
C ILE A 356 10.08 7.54 -15.89
N THR A 357 10.12 6.90 -14.73
CA THR A 357 11.19 7.08 -13.74
C THR A 357 12.54 6.54 -14.25
N LEU A 358 12.54 5.44 -15.00
CA LEU A 358 13.77 4.85 -15.55
C LEU A 358 14.34 5.65 -16.74
N PHE A 359 13.49 6.32 -17.51
CA PHE A 359 13.88 7.03 -18.74
C PHE A 359 13.94 8.56 -18.60
N THR A 360 13.74 9.10 -17.38
CA THR A 360 13.89 10.53 -17.06
C THR A 360 15.17 10.72 -16.28
#